data_AF-A0A0F9R1R5-F1
#
_entry.id   AF-A0A0F9R1R5-F1
#
_cell.length_a   1.000
_cell.length_b   1.000
_cell.length_c   1.000
_cell.angle_alpha   90.00
_cell.angle_beta   90.00
_cell.angle_gamma   90.00
#
_symmetry.space_group_name_H-M   'P 1'
#
loop_
_entity.id
_entity.type
_entity.pdbx_description
1 polymer ?
#
loop_
_entity_poly.entity_id
_entity_poly.type
_entity_poly.pdbx_seq_one_letter_code
_entity_poly.pdbx_strand_id
1 'polypeptide(L)'
;MFNAHAELIKNKNKNHGTLTVETVTSIYDGDTFRANIAGLHSLIGQRIGIRVAGVDTPEMRGKCKQEKDLARQAKQVTVEALRSAKVIELRNTKRGKYFRIVADVYVDNKNLTDILISSGLGVAYDGGTKAKDWCD
;
A
#
# COMPACT_ATOMS: atom_id res chain seq x y z
N MET A 1 43.90 -6.48 -1.52
CA MET A 1 42.53 -6.91 -1.88
C MET A 1 41.68 -6.80 -0.63
N PHE A 2 40.60 -6.02 -0.65
CA PHE A 2 39.68 -5.91 0.47
C PHE A 2 38.47 -6.79 0.16
N ASN A 3 38.33 -7.93 0.83
CA ASN A 3 37.12 -8.75 0.81
C ASN A 3 36.34 -8.44 2.10
N ALA A 4 35.27 -7.67 1.98
CA ALA A 4 34.30 -7.48 3.04
C ALA A 4 33.17 -8.48 2.84
N HIS A 5 33.17 -9.58 3.59
CA HIS A 5 31.98 -10.41 3.76
C HIS A 5 31.09 -9.73 4.81
N ALA A 6 30.08 -8.99 4.33
CA ALA A 6 29.00 -8.54 5.19
C ALA A 6 28.01 -9.70 5.37
N GLU A 7 27.97 -10.30 6.56
CA GLU A 7 26.84 -11.15 6.93
C GLU A 7 25.57 -10.28 6.98
N LEU A 8 24.67 -10.52 6.03
CA LEU A 8 23.37 -9.85 5.98
C LEU A 8 22.50 -10.37 7.12
N ILE A 9 22.39 -9.59 8.20
CA ILE A 9 21.26 -9.73 9.13
C ILE A 9 19.99 -9.36 8.35
N LYS A 10 19.30 -10.38 7.78
CA LYS A 10 18.02 -10.23 7.09
C LYS A 10 16.91 -9.98 8.11
N ASN A 11 16.80 -8.77 8.62
CA ASN A 11 15.62 -8.38 9.38
C ASN A 11 14.48 -8.03 8.41
N LYS A 12 13.74 -9.05 7.95
CA LYS A 12 12.62 -8.92 7.00
C LYS A 12 11.53 -7.93 7.47
N ASN A 13 11.44 -7.69 8.78
CA ASN A 13 10.41 -6.84 9.39
C ASN A 13 10.95 -5.50 9.91
N LYS A 14 12.11 -5.06 9.41
CA LYS A 14 12.66 -3.75 9.79
C LYS A 14 11.66 -2.64 9.47
N ASN A 15 11.26 -1.92 10.52
CA ASN A 15 10.49 -0.68 10.41
C ASN A 15 11.44 0.47 10.05
N HIS A 16 11.08 1.26 9.05
CA HIS A 16 11.82 2.42 8.57
C HIS A 16 11.22 3.76 9.02
N GLY A 17 10.24 3.73 9.93
CA GLY A 17 9.60 4.91 10.51
C GLY A 17 8.44 5.43 9.69
N THR A 18 8.12 6.72 9.88
CA THR A 18 7.03 7.41 9.20
C THR A 18 7.57 8.23 8.03
N LEU A 19 6.87 8.18 6.89
CA LEU A 19 7.12 9.00 5.72
C LEU A 19 5.88 9.82 5.39
N THR A 20 6.07 11.02 4.86
CA THR A 20 4.97 11.87 4.41
C THR A 20 4.89 11.84 2.89
N VAL A 21 3.70 11.61 2.36
CA VAL A 21 3.46 11.69 0.92
C VAL A 21 3.39 13.15 0.50
N GLU A 22 4.16 13.52 -0.51
CA GLU A 22 4.11 14.84 -1.14
C GLU A 22 2.96 14.90 -2.15
N THR A 23 2.88 13.91 -3.06
CA THR A 23 1.84 13.85 -4.10
C THR A 23 1.50 12.41 -4.46
N VAL A 24 0.21 12.10 -4.56
CA VAL A 24 -0.25 10.82 -5.12
C VAL A 24 -0.23 10.90 -6.65
N THR A 25 0.40 9.94 -7.30
CA THR A 25 0.67 9.97 -8.75
C THR A 25 -0.19 9.01 -9.57
N SER A 26 -0.61 7.89 -8.98
CA SER A 26 -1.56 6.96 -9.60
C SER A 26 -2.14 6.01 -8.57
N ILE A 27 -3.40 5.61 -8.72
CA ILE A 27 -4.04 4.59 -7.88
C ILE A 27 -4.30 3.39 -8.77
N TYR A 28 -3.77 2.22 -8.38
CA TYR A 28 -3.85 1.00 -9.18
C TYR A 28 -5.16 0.27 -8.87
N ASP A 29 -5.33 -0.17 -7.62
CA ASP A 29 -6.50 -0.84 -7.05
C ASP A 29 -6.84 -0.25 -5.65
N GLY A 30 -7.61 -0.97 -4.83
CA GLY A 30 -8.04 -0.49 -3.52
C GLY A 30 -6.90 -0.31 -2.52
N ASP A 31 -5.86 -1.14 -2.57
CA ASP A 31 -4.79 -1.15 -1.58
C ASP A 31 -3.40 -0.82 -2.14
N THR A 32 -3.30 -0.50 -3.42
CA THR A 32 -2.05 -0.20 -4.10
C THR A 32 -2.12 1.11 -4.87
N PHE A 33 -1.18 2.02 -4.56
CA PHE A 33 -1.02 3.29 -5.27
C PHE A 33 0.46 3.64 -5.45
N ARG A 34 0.75 4.72 -6.18
CA ARG A 34 2.10 5.30 -6.31
C ARG A 34 2.09 6.74 -5.88
N ALA A 35 3.16 7.16 -5.23
CA ALA A 35 3.30 8.54 -4.77
C ALA A 35 4.74 9.04 -4.85
N ASN A 36 4.91 10.35 -4.73
CA ASN A 36 6.17 10.99 -4.42
C ASN A 36 6.26 11.19 -2.90
N ILE A 37 7.41 10.90 -2.31
CA ILE A 37 7.65 11.01 -0.87
C ILE A 37 8.43 12.27 -0.56
N ALA A 38 7.93 13.07 0.37
CA ALA A 38 8.56 14.32 0.78
C ALA A 38 9.95 14.07 1.38
N GLY A 39 10.94 14.89 1.00
CA GLY A 39 12.30 14.85 1.55
C GLY A 39 13.15 13.64 1.15
N LEU A 40 12.67 12.77 0.24
CA LEU A 40 13.46 11.65 -0.28
C LEU A 40 14.03 11.95 -1.67
N HIS A 41 15.22 11.41 -1.95
CA HIS A 41 15.84 11.51 -3.27
C HIS A 41 14.96 10.86 -4.35
N SER A 42 14.91 11.45 -5.55
CA SER A 42 14.02 11.02 -6.64
C SER A 42 14.12 9.53 -6.98
N LEU A 43 15.34 8.98 -6.98
CA LEU A 43 15.61 7.56 -7.22
C LEU A 43 14.82 6.60 -6.30
N ILE A 44 14.53 7.01 -5.06
CA ILE A 44 13.90 6.16 -4.05
C ILE A 44 12.53 6.68 -3.59
N GLY A 45 12.23 7.95 -3.83
CA GLY A 45 11.01 8.61 -3.38
C GLY A 45 10.03 8.94 -4.50
N GLN A 46 10.45 9.00 -5.76
CA GLN A 46 9.59 9.44 -6.87
C GLN A 46 8.78 8.29 -7.45
N ARG A 47 7.47 8.49 -7.60
CA ARG A 47 6.50 7.52 -8.15
C ARG A 47 6.65 6.11 -7.56
N ILE A 48 7.07 6.00 -6.30
CA ILE A 48 7.30 4.73 -5.63
C ILE A 48 5.97 4.04 -5.35
N GLY A 49 5.93 2.71 -5.56
CA GLY A 49 4.75 1.91 -5.23
C GLY A 49 4.55 1.80 -3.73
N ILE A 50 3.32 1.95 -3.29
CA ILE A 50 2.88 1.83 -1.90
C ILE A 50 1.78 0.78 -1.86
N ARG A 51 1.94 -0.22 -0.98
CA ARG A 51 0.93 -1.22 -0.64
C ARG A 51 0.44 -0.93 0.77
N VAL A 52 -0.86 -0.73 0.93
CA VAL A 52 -1.51 -0.59 2.23
C VAL A 52 -1.33 -1.90 2.98
N ALA A 53 -0.83 -1.82 4.21
CA ALA A 53 -0.60 -2.98 5.07
C ALA A 53 -1.91 -3.43 5.73
N GLY A 54 -2.02 -4.73 6.04
CA GLY A 54 -3.13 -5.26 6.83
C GLY A 54 -4.43 -5.51 6.06
N VAL A 55 -4.48 -5.22 4.75
CA VAL A 55 -5.70 -5.37 3.93
C VAL A 55 -5.42 -6.05 2.60
N ASP A 56 -6.35 -6.88 2.14
CA ASP A 56 -6.43 -7.37 0.76
C ASP A 56 -7.73 -6.90 0.13
N THR A 57 -7.63 -6.32 -1.06
CA THR A 57 -8.76 -5.81 -1.85
C THR A 57 -8.93 -6.62 -3.15
N PRO A 58 -10.13 -6.59 -3.78
CA PRO A 58 -10.33 -7.23 -5.08
C PRO A 58 -9.40 -6.64 -6.14
N GLU A 59 -8.87 -7.48 -7.02
CA GLU A 59 -7.83 -7.09 -7.95
C GLU A 59 -8.40 -6.55 -9.27
N MET A 60 -7.85 -5.46 -9.81
CA MET A 60 -8.27 -4.90 -11.10
C MET A 60 -8.11 -5.88 -12.27
N ARG A 61 -7.18 -6.84 -12.14
CA ARG A 61 -6.94 -7.93 -13.10
C ARG A 61 -7.51 -9.27 -12.61
N GLY A 62 -8.56 -9.21 -11.80
CA GLY A 62 -9.28 -10.36 -11.26
C GLY A 62 -9.80 -11.33 -12.31
N LYS A 63 -10.16 -12.55 -11.88
CA LYS A 63 -10.54 -13.65 -12.79
C LYS A 63 -11.93 -13.47 -13.38
N CYS A 64 -12.86 -12.97 -12.59
CA CYS A 64 -14.27 -12.82 -12.93
C CYS A 64 -14.69 -11.35 -13.05
N LYS A 65 -15.90 -11.11 -13.57
CA LYS A 65 -16.48 -9.77 -13.69
C LYS A 65 -16.79 -9.15 -12.33
N GLN A 66 -17.32 -9.94 -11.40
CA GLN A 66 -17.67 -9.51 -10.04
C GLN A 66 -16.46 -8.93 -9.29
N GLU A 67 -15.34 -9.66 -9.24
CA GLU A 67 -14.10 -9.18 -8.64
C GLU A 67 -13.64 -7.86 -9.27
N LYS A 68 -13.70 -7.72 -10.60
CA LYS A 68 -13.32 -6.47 -11.28
C LYS A 68 -14.25 -5.30 -10.94
N ASP A 69 -15.55 -5.57 -10.80
CA ASP A 69 -16.55 -4.56 -10.44
C ASP A 69 -16.33 -4.10 -8.99
N LEU A 70 -16.04 -5.03 -8.07
CA LEU A 70 -15.65 -4.72 -6.69
C LEU A 70 -14.30 -4.00 -6.62
N ALA A 71 -13.32 -4.39 -7.44
CA ALA A 71 -12.01 -3.74 -7.51
C ALA A 71 -12.12 -2.26 -7.90
N ARG A 72 -13.03 -1.93 -8.84
CA ARG A 72 -13.31 -0.54 -9.22
C ARG A 72 -13.94 0.24 -8.07
N GLN A 73 -14.83 -0.38 -7.29
CA GLN A 73 -15.42 0.25 -6.11
C GLN A 73 -14.37 0.49 -5.03
N ALA A 74 -13.54 -0.52 -4.72
CA ALA A 74 -12.44 -0.42 -3.75
C ALA A 74 -11.47 0.71 -4.14
N LYS A 75 -11.11 0.76 -5.42
CA LYS A 75 -10.29 1.83 -6.00
C LYS A 75 -10.93 3.20 -5.81
N GLN A 76 -12.24 3.33 -6.03
CA GLN A 76 -12.94 4.60 -5.91
C GLN A 76 -12.93 5.12 -4.46
N VAL A 77 -13.14 4.23 -3.47
CA VAL A 77 -13.00 4.57 -2.04
C VAL A 77 -11.60 5.12 -1.75
N THR A 78 -10.57 4.46 -2.25
CA THR A 78 -9.17 4.91 -2.08
C THR A 78 -8.89 6.22 -2.81
N VAL A 79 -9.45 6.43 -4.00
CA VAL A 79 -9.36 7.71 -4.73
C VAL A 79 -9.97 8.84 -3.91
N GLU A 80 -11.16 8.65 -3.37
CA GLU A 80 -11.88 9.66 -2.58
C GLU A 80 -11.12 9.98 -1.29
N ALA A 81 -10.66 8.97 -0.56
CA ALA A 81 -9.86 9.14 0.64
C ALA A 81 -8.57 9.93 0.34
N LEU A 82 -7.78 9.49 -0.64
CA LEU A 82 -6.47 10.10 -0.90
C LEU A 82 -6.57 11.49 -1.54
N ARG A 83 -7.59 11.78 -2.36
CA ARG A 83 -7.76 13.10 -2.98
C ARG A 83 -8.31 14.16 -2.04
N SER A 84 -9.12 13.76 -1.06
CA SER A 84 -9.67 14.68 -0.06
C SER A 84 -8.71 14.96 1.10
N ALA A 85 -7.63 14.18 1.19
CA ALA A 85 -6.63 14.26 2.24
C ALA A 85 -5.88 15.60 2.24
N LYS A 86 -5.70 16.20 3.41
CA LYS A 86 -4.71 17.28 3.59
C LYS A 86 -3.33 16.73 3.86
N VAL A 87 -3.25 15.64 4.63
CA VAL A 87 -2.01 14.96 5.00
C VAL A 87 -2.17 13.46 4.80
N ILE A 88 -1.20 12.86 4.11
CA ILE A 88 -1.10 11.41 3.96
C ILE A 88 0.23 10.95 4.57
N GLU A 89 0.14 10.13 5.61
CA GLU A 89 1.28 9.54 6.30
C GLU A 89 1.38 8.04 6.02
N LEU A 90 2.60 7.59 5.76
CA LEU A 90 2.94 6.19 5.68
C LEU A 90 3.63 5.82 6.99
N ARG A 91 2.92 5.15 7.90
CA ARG A 91 3.46 4.72 9.21
C ARG A 91 3.95 3.28 9.13
N ASN A 92 4.83 2.91 10.05
CA ASN A 92 5.41 1.56 10.15
C ASN A 92 5.96 1.03 8.82
N THR A 93 6.67 1.89 8.08
CA THR A 93 7.09 1.60 6.72
C THR A 93 8.06 0.42 6.66
N LYS A 94 7.79 -0.52 5.76
CA LYS A 94 8.59 -1.71 5.51
C LYS A 94 8.93 -1.80 4.04
N ARG A 95 9.99 -2.53 3.74
CA ARG A 95 10.37 -2.85 2.36
C ARG A 95 9.54 -4.02 1.84
N GLY A 96 8.75 -3.78 0.79
CA GLY A 96 8.02 -4.82 0.07
C GLY A 96 8.82 -5.44 -1.08
N LYS A 97 8.22 -6.46 -1.72
CA LYS A 97 8.69 -7.00 -3.00
C LYS A 97 8.66 -5.92 -4.09
N TYR A 98 9.48 -6.07 -5.13
CA TYR A 98 9.53 -5.14 -6.27
C TYR A 98 9.83 -3.68 -5.89
N PHE A 99 10.64 -3.47 -4.85
CA PHE A 99 11.06 -2.15 -4.37
C PHE A 99 9.90 -1.24 -3.90
N ARG A 100 8.72 -1.79 -3.60
CA ARG A 100 7.58 -1.02 -3.06
C ARG A 100 7.74 -0.75 -1.55
N ILE A 101 7.06 0.27 -1.07
CA ILE A 101 6.83 0.50 0.36
C ILE A 101 5.58 -0.28 0.76
N VAL A 102 5.62 -0.94 1.92
CA VAL A 102 4.44 -1.49 2.61
C VAL A 102 4.27 -0.67 3.88
N ALA A 103 3.09 -0.10 4.12
CA ALA A 103 2.89 0.81 5.23
C ALA A 103 1.44 0.84 5.72
N ASP A 104 1.24 1.23 6.96
CA ASP A 104 -0.07 1.64 7.46
C ASP A 104 -0.33 3.05 6.91
N VAL A 105 -1.37 3.20 6.10
CA VAL A 105 -1.64 4.45 5.38
C VAL A 105 -2.69 5.25 6.16
N TYR A 106 -2.28 6.42 6.63
CA TYR A 106 -3.14 7.34 7.36
C TYR A 106 -3.48 8.55 6.48
N VAL A 107 -4.77 8.83 6.38
CA VAL A 107 -5.36 9.92 5.61
C VAL A 107 -6.04 10.84 6.60
N ASP A 108 -5.48 12.01 6.87
CA ASP A 108 -5.95 12.93 7.92
C ASP A 108 -6.19 12.21 9.26
N ASN A 109 -5.21 11.38 9.66
CA ASN A 109 -5.23 10.54 10.85
C ASN A 109 -6.28 9.40 10.87
N LYS A 110 -6.95 9.13 9.75
CA LYS A 110 -7.82 7.95 9.57
C LYS A 110 -7.07 6.84 8.85
N ASN A 111 -7.16 5.60 9.33
CA ASN A 111 -6.48 4.47 8.73
C ASN A 111 -7.24 3.99 7.48
N LEU A 112 -6.55 3.93 6.34
CA LEU A 112 -7.12 3.49 5.06
C LEU A 112 -7.50 2.00 5.07
N THR A 113 -6.80 1.16 5.84
CA THR A 113 -7.15 -0.25 6.03
C THR A 113 -8.55 -0.38 6.64
N ASP A 114 -8.83 0.40 7.68
CA ASP A 114 -10.13 0.38 8.37
C ASP A 114 -11.25 0.91 7.46
N ILE A 115 -10.97 1.94 6.65
CA ILE A 115 -11.90 2.46 5.65
C ILE A 115 -12.26 1.38 4.62
N LEU A 116 -11.27 0.66 4.09
CA LEU A 116 -11.49 -0.40 3.11
C LEU A 116 -12.26 -1.58 3.70
N ILE A 117 -11.90 -2.03 4.91
CA ILE A 117 -12.58 -3.14 5.59
C ILE A 117 -14.03 -2.77 5.93
N SER A 118 -14.26 -1.58 6.52
CA SER A 118 -15.61 -1.13 6.89
C SER A 118 -16.53 -0.90 5.68
N SER A 119 -15.96 -0.60 4.50
CA SER A 119 -16.72 -0.52 3.24
C SER A 119 -17.09 -1.88 2.63
N GLY A 120 -16.63 -3.00 3.21
CA GLY A 120 -16.83 -4.35 2.67
C GLY A 120 -15.97 -4.68 1.44
N LEU A 121 -15.07 -3.76 1.07
CA LEU A 121 -14.22 -3.82 -0.12
C LEU A 121 -12.77 -4.22 0.21
N GLY A 122 -12.51 -4.61 1.46
CA GLY A 122 -11.25 -5.17 1.92
C GLY A 122 -11.44 -6.24 2.99
N VAL A 123 -10.50 -7.16 3.07
CA VAL A 123 -10.41 -8.15 4.16
C VAL A 123 -9.08 -8.02 4.89
N ALA A 124 -9.07 -8.30 6.19
CA ALA A 124 -7.83 -8.32 6.96
C ALA A 124 -6.84 -9.33 6.36
N TYR A 125 -5.58 -8.90 6.19
CA TYR A 125 -4.55 -9.69 5.54
C TYR A 125 -3.18 -9.50 6.20
N ASP A 126 -2.56 -10.60 6.59
CA ASP A 126 -1.30 -10.64 7.33
C ASP A 126 -0.06 -10.86 6.42
N GLY A 127 -0.26 -11.00 5.10
CA GLY A 127 0.82 -11.33 4.17
C GLY A 127 0.91 -12.82 3.80
N GLY A 128 0.02 -13.66 4.33
CA GLY A 128 -0.10 -15.09 4.00
C GLY A 128 -0.94 -15.37 2.75
N THR A 129 -1.84 -16.34 2.83
CA THR A 129 -2.77 -16.69 1.74
C THR A 129 -3.97 -15.76 1.74
N LYS A 130 -4.45 -15.36 0.56
CA LYS A 130 -5.69 -14.57 0.45
C LYS A 130 -6.84 -15.39 1.04
N ALA A 131 -7.57 -14.80 1.99
CA ALA A 131 -8.62 -15.48 2.71
C ALA A 131 -9.98 -15.46 1.99
N LYS A 132 -10.15 -14.55 1.02
CA LYS A 132 -11.41 -14.32 0.32
C LYS A 132 -11.27 -14.56 -1.17
N ASP A 133 -12.20 -15.33 -1.73
CA ASP A 133 -12.47 -15.33 -3.16
C ASP A 133 -13.47 -14.20 -3.46
N TRP A 134 -13.15 -13.37 -4.44
CA TRP A 134 -13.98 -12.23 -4.86
C TRP A 134 -14.89 -12.57 -6.04
N CYS A 135 -14.86 -13.82 -6.50
CA CYS A 135 -15.69 -14.32 -7.60
C CYS A 135 -16.99 -14.98 -7.19
N ASP A 136 -17.18 -15.22 -5.89
CA ASP A 136 -18.39 -15.77 -5.30
C ASP A 136 -19.31 -14.66 -4.77
#